data_AF-A0A1G8RR88-F1
#
_entry.id   AF-A0A1G8RR88-F1
#
_cell.length_a   1.000
_cell.length_b   1.000
_cell.length_c   1.000
_cell.angle_alpha   90.00
_cell.angle_beta   90.00
_cell.angle_gamma   90.00
#
_symmetry.space_group_name_H-M   'P 1'
#
loop_
_entity.id
_entity.type
_entity.pdbx_description
1 polymer ?
#
loop_
_entity_poly.entity_id
_entity_poly.type
_entity_poly.pdbx_seq_one_letter_code
_entity_poly.pdbx_strand_id
1 'polypeptide(L)'
;MTAEALRHLGGDAVPPVPGELTPGDPSNYGRLAVWVRGSLYVSEYLSGIGWKSCNAGDDHTSVLQVDGADWVTLHRPSAELLRDQTRRVSDYAPLREERGAEILSQLGFPTAYFAMILGLHSASSKKTFELITATQVAAAHSAMIVKTALAVRRPDQVDGRILPMIPTPGHGSFPSAHATEAYAVLTVLEALVEAWGSHADRAGRVAMLRGLAERIAVNRTVAGVHYPIDSWAGATLGRAVGRAVLGRCGRIAEGGASVLDATDVDFFDHDLRDPAASAAAGLSVDTQALRSNPMPAFTWLWEQAAGESEGG
;
A
#
# COMPACT_ATOMS: atom_id res chain seq x y z
N MET A 1 23.55 18.61 -33.55
CA MET A 1 22.81 19.19 -34.69
C MET A 1 21.56 19.85 -34.17
N THR A 2 21.47 21.18 -34.25
CA THR A 2 20.30 21.93 -33.78
C THR A 2 19.25 21.99 -34.89
N ALA A 3 17.97 22.14 -34.51
CA ALA A 3 16.86 22.25 -35.45
C ALA A 3 17.05 23.36 -36.50
N GLU A 4 17.79 24.41 -36.15
CA GLU A 4 18.14 25.53 -37.04
C GLU A 4 19.01 25.11 -38.23
N ALA A 5 19.94 24.17 -38.03
CA ALA A 5 20.80 23.68 -39.12
C ALA A 5 20.02 22.89 -40.19
N LEU A 6 18.86 22.32 -39.83
CA LEU A 6 18.01 21.54 -40.72
C LEU A 6 16.82 22.33 -41.29
N ARG A 7 16.55 23.54 -40.77
CA ARG A 7 15.35 24.32 -41.11
C ARG A 7 15.25 24.62 -42.61
N HIS A 8 16.37 24.88 -43.27
CA HIS A 8 16.43 25.13 -44.72
C HIS A 8 16.00 23.93 -45.57
N LEU A 9 16.02 22.71 -45.01
CA LEU A 9 15.57 21.48 -45.68
C LEU A 9 14.05 21.26 -45.55
N GLY A 10 13.38 21.95 -44.62
CA GLY A 10 11.94 21.78 -44.34
C GLY A 10 11.00 22.53 -45.27
N GLY A 11 11.54 23.43 -46.10
CA GLY A 11 10.73 24.33 -46.96
C GLY A 11 9.91 25.36 -46.19
N ASP A 12 9.20 26.22 -46.93
CA ASP A 12 8.39 27.32 -46.37
C ASP A 12 6.88 26.99 -46.33
N ALA A 13 6.53 25.70 -46.30
CA ALA A 13 5.14 25.27 -46.27
C ALA A 13 4.44 25.76 -45.00
N VAL A 14 3.20 26.25 -45.15
CA VAL A 14 2.36 26.62 -44.01
C VAL A 14 2.07 25.34 -43.19
N PRO A 15 2.33 25.33 -41.87
CA PRO A 15 2.02 24.19 -41.03
C PRO A 15 0.52 23.82 -41.13
N PRO A 16 0.17 22.52 -41.15
CA PRO A 16 -1.22 22.11 -41.16
C PRO A 16 -1.93 22.53 -39.87
N VAL A 17 -3.22 22.85 -39.98
CA VAL A 17 -4.08 23.08 -38.81
C VAL A 17 -4.26 21.74 -38.09
N PRO A 18 -3.79 21.59 -36.83
CA PRO A 18 -3.95 20.33 -36.10
C PRO A 18 -5.42 20.14 -35.67
N GLY A 19 -5.84 18.88 -35.57
CA GLY A 19 -7.10 18.55 -34.89
C GLY A 19 -7.00 18.80 -33.39
N GLU A 20 -8.08 19.29 -32.78
CA GLU A 20 -8.14 19.51 -31.33
C GLU A 20 -8.29 18.19 -30.56
N LEU A 21 -7.73 18.16 -29.35
CA LEU A 21 -7.97 17.06 -28.42
C LEU A 21 -9.22 17.36 -27.60
N THR A 22 -10.11 16.38 -27.48
CA THR A 22 -11.31 16.50 -26.64
C THR A 22 -10.88 16.75 -25.18
N PRO A 23 -11.25 17.89 -24.57
CA PRO A 23 -10.92 18.18 -23.18
C PRO A 23 -11.53 17.15 -22.22
N GLY A 24 -10.74 16.65 -21.28
CA GLY A 24 -11.21 15.68 -20.27
C GLY A 24 -11.38 14.24 -20.78
N ASP A 25 -11.06 13.94 -22.04
CA ASP A 25 -11.12 12.58 -22.58
C ASP A 25 -10.02 11.68 -21.96
N PRO A 26 -10.37 10.52 -21.37
CA PRO A 26 -9.41 9.59 -20.77
C PRO A 26 -8.32 9.09 -21.72
N SER A 27 -8.56 9.06 -23.04
CA SER A 27 -7.54 8.67 -24.02
C SER A 27 -6.31 9.60 -24.01
N ASN A 28 -6.45 10.83 -23.48
CA ASN A 28 -5.35 11.76 -23.32
C ASN A 28 -4.30 11.28 -22.30
N TYR A 29 -4.65 10.44 -21.32
CA TYR A 29 -3.70 9.93 -20.32
C TYR A 29 -2.55 9.13 -20.94
N GLY A 30 -2.82 8.40 -22.03
CA GLY A 30 -1.80 7.63 -22.75
C GLY A 30 -0.67 8.47 -23.33
N ARG A 31 -0.91 9.77 -23.57
CA ARG A 31 0.04 10.71 -24.16
C ARG A 31 0.93 11.40 -23.13
N LEU A 32 0.55 11.35 -21.86
CA LEU A 32 1.26 12.02 -20.79
C LEU A 32 2.57 11.30 -20.45
N ALA A 33 3.55 12.03 -19.93
CA ALA A 33 4.71 11.39 -19.30
C ALA A 33 4.27 10.63 -18.03
N VAL A 34 5.03 9.58 -17.66
CA VAL A 34 4.73 8.74 -16.48
C VAL A 34 4.60 9.58 -15.21
N TRP A 35 5.51 10.54 -15.00
CA TRP A 35 5.49 11.39 -13.81
C TRP A 35 4.24 12.28 -13.73
N VAL A 36 3.71 12.76 -14.88
CA VAL A 36 2.48 13.56 -14.92
C VAL A 36 1.29 12.71 -14.50
N ARG A 37 1.18 11.48 -15.01
CA ARG A 37 0.15 10.54 -14.57
C ARG A 37 0.28 10.21 -13.09
N GLY A 38 1.51 10.00 -12.61
CA GLY A 38 1.81 9.80 -11.20
C GLY A 38 1.26 10.91 -10.31
N SER A 39 1.45 12.18 -10.70
CA SER A 39 0.87 13.32 -9.98
C SER A 39 -0.66 13.28 -9.95
N LEU A 40 -1.32 12.91 -11.05
CA LEU A 40 -2.77 12.78 -11.10
C LEU A 40 -3.28 11.65 -10.19
N TYR A 41 -2.60 10.50 -10.17
CA TYR A 41 -2.95 9.40 -9.26
C TYR A 41 -2.88 9.83 -7.79
N VAL A 42 -1.85 10.59 -7.40
CA VAL A 42 -1.75 11.14 -6.05
C VAL A 42 -2.90 12.11 -5.76
N SER A 43 -3.18 13.05 -6.67
CA SER A 43 -4.27 14.02 -6.50
C SER A 43 -5.64 13.34 -6.39
N GLU A 44 -5.91 12.36 -7.25
CA GLU A 44 -7.18 11.63 -7.24
C GLU A 44 -7.34 10.73 -6.01
N TYR A 45 -6.25 10.11 -5.54
CA TYR A 45 -6.29 9.31 -4.32
C TYR A 45 -6.61 10.18 -3.12
N LEU A 46 -5.86 11.29 -2.94
CA LEU A 46 -6.00 12.20 -1.80
C LEU A 46 -7.33 12.97 -1.81
N SER A 47 -7.95 13.15 -2.98
CA SER A 47 -9.30 13.69 -3.07
C SER A 47 -10.25 12.83 -2.23
N GLY A 48 -10.92 13.46 -1.25
CA GLY A 48 -11.85 12.76 -0.34
C GLY A 48 -11.18 11.97 0.79
N ILE A 49 -9.85 11.99 0.92
CA ILE A 49 -9.17 11.45 2.12
C ILE A 49 -9.30 12.47 3.25
N GLY A 50 -9.90 12.05 4.35
CA GLY A 50 -9.98 12.81 5.59
C GLY A 50 -9.40 12.01 6.75
N TRP A 51 -9.18 12.66 7.89
CA TRP A 51 -8.82 11.95 9.12
C TRP A 51 -9.34 12.69 10.34
N LYS A 52 -9.65 11.90 11.37
CA LYS A 52 -9.99 12.40 12.72
C LYS A 52 -8.99 11.81 13.71
N SER A 53 -8.75 12.53 14.79
CA SER A 53 -7.98 12.01 15.92
C SER A 53 -8.68 12.35 17.22
N CYS A 54 -8.85 11.37 18.10
CA CYS A 54 -9.24 11.60 19.49
C CYS A 54 -8.00 11.54 20.37
N ASN A 55 -7.87 12.49 21.31
CA ASN A 55 -6.78 12.54 22.28
C ASN A 55 -7.32 12.85 23.69
N ALA A 56 -8.46 12.26 24.05
CA ALA A 56 -9.16 12.57 25.28
C ALA A 56 -8.87 11.51 26.36
N GLY A 57 -8.27 11.94 27.47
CA GLY A 57 -7.88 11.02 28.55
C GLY A 57 -6.88 9.98 28.05
N ASP A 58 -7.13 8.71 28.35
CA ASP A 58 -6.30 7.59 27.91
C ASP A 58 -6.70 7.03 26.54
N ASP A 59 -7.81 7.51 25.94
CA ASP A 59 -8.28 7.06 24.63
C ASP A 59 -7.69 7.92 23.51
N HIS A 60 -6.70 7.35 22.82
CA HIS A 60 -6.03 7.96 21.68
C HIS A 60 -6.32 7.14 20.43
N THR A 61 -7.05 7.73 19.47
CA THR A 61 -7.44 7.06 18.24
C THR A 61 -7.11 7.88 17.01
N SER A 62 -6.91 7.19 15.89
CA SER A 62 -6.83 7.79 14.56
C SER A 62 -7.83 7.09 13.66
N VAL A 63 -8.69 7.89 13.03
CA VAL A 63 -9.71 7.42 12.09
C VAL A 63 -9.34 7.94 10.71
N LEU A 64 -9.06 7.02 9.77
CA LEU A 64 -8.91 7.36 8.36
C LEU A 64 -10.29 7.36 7.70
N GLN A 65 -10.60 8.43 6.99
CA GLN A 65 -11.83 8.60 6.24
C GLN A 65 -11.57 8.58 4.74
N VAL A 66 -12.49 8.00 3.98
CA VAL A 66 -12.52 8.07 2.51
C VAL A 66 -13.93 8.46 2.08
N ASP A 67 -14.02 9.54 1.31
CA ASP A 67 -15.28 10.13 0.83
C ASP A 67 -16.27 10.43 1.97
N GLY A 68 -15.75 10.86 3.11
CA GLY A 68 -16.53 11.24 4.30
C GLY A 68 -16.97 10.08 5.20
N ALA A 69 -16.80 8.82 4.78
CA ALA A 69 -17.05 7.65 5.61
C ALA A 69 -15.82 7.28 6.43
N ASP A 70 -16.02 6.72 7.63
CA ASP A 70 -14.95 6.22 8.49
C ASP A 70 -14.57 4.80 8.05
N TRP A 71 -13.32 4.60 7.59
CA TRP A 71 -12.87 3.34 7.01
C TRP A 71 -12.03 2.50 7.96
N VAL A 72 -11.13 3.15 8.69
CA VAL A 72 -10.23 2.47 9.64
C VAL A 72 -10.09 3.32 10.88
N THR A 73 -10.38 2.72 12.04
CA THR A 73 -10.07 3.30 13.35
C THR A 73 -8.98 2.47 14.00
N LEU A 74 -7.86 3.10 14.32
CA LEU A 74 -6.77 2.45 15.04
C LEU A 74 -6.64 3.10 16.43
N HIS A 75 -6.68 2.28 17.47
CA HIS A 75 -6.39 2.71 18.84
C HIS A 75 -4.89 2.69 19.08
N ARG A 76 -4.40 3.67 19.84
CA ARG A 76 -3.02 3.74 20.27
C ARG A 76 -2.75 2.62 21.30
N PRO A 77 -1.74 1.76 21.07
CA PRO A 77 -1.33 0.78 22.06
C PRO A 77 -0.89 1.43 23.39
N SER A 78 -1.23 0.80 24.52
CA SER A 78 -0.79 1.24 25.85
C SER A 78 0.72 1.08 26.03
N ALA A 79 1.30 1.80 27.00
CA ALA A 79 2.73 1.69 27.29
C ALA A 79 3.11 0.27 27.78
N GLU A 80 2.22 -0.38 28.53
CA GLU A 80 2.37 -1.76 29.00
C GLU A 80 2.41 -2.74 27.82
N LEU A 81 1.49 -2.58 26.86
CA LEU A 81 1.46 -3.43 25.67
C LEU A 81 2.74 -3.26 24.83
N LEU A 82 3.21 -2.01 24.63
CA LEU A 82 4.46 -1.76 23.92
C LEU A 82 5.65 -2.41 24.62
N ARG A 83 5.71 -2.33 25.96
CA ARG A 83 6.74 -3.01 26.77
C ARG A 83 6.67 -4.52 26.57
N ASP A 84 5.50 -5.12 26.65
CA ASP A 84 5.36 -6.58 26.56
C ASP A 84 5.72 -7.11 25.15
N GLN A 85 5.42 -6.33 24.11
CA GLN A 85 5.80 -6.62 22.72
C GLN A 85 7.31 -6.54 22.45
N THR A 86 8.12 -5.84 23.26
CA THR A 86 9.59 -5.80 23.08
C THR A 86 10.24 -7.18 23.17
N ARG A 87 9.66 -8.08 23.98
CA ARG A 87 10.10 -9.48 24.07
C ARG A 87 10.04 -10.17 22.70
N ARG A 88 8.91 -10.02 21.99
CA ARG A 88 8.73 -10.61 20.66
C ARG A 88 9.77 -10.06 19.69
N VAL A 89 9.98 -8.74 19.66
CA VAL A 89 11.01 -8.12 18.80
C VAL A 89 12.41 -8.71 19.06
N SER A 90 12.73 -9.00 20.32
CA SER A 90 13.97 -9.66 20.70
C SER A 90 14.02 -11.13 20.24
N ASP A 91 12.91 -11.86 20.34
CA ASP A 91 12.79 -13.26 19.90
C ASP A 91 12.98 -13.40 18.37
N TYR A 92 12.66 -12.36 17.58
CA TYR A 92 12.91 -12.33 16.14
C TYR A 92 14.37 -12.02 15.76
N ALA A 93 15.21 -11.54 16.68
CA ALA A 93 16.57 -11.10 16.39
C ALA A 93 17.49 -12.18 15.75
N PRO A 94 17.40 -13.48 16.10
CA PRO A 94 18.18 -14.52 15.43
C PRO A 94 17.94 -14.63 13.93
N LEU A 95 16.76 -14.23 13.42
CA LEU A 95 16.45 -14.29 11.98
C LEU A 95 17.18 -13.23 11.15
N ARG A 96 17.88 -12.27 11.78
CA ARG A 96 18.58 -11.19 11.08
C ARG A 96 19.72 -11.70 10.19
N GLU A 97 20.37 -12.80 10.58
CA GLU A 97 21.43 -13.42 9.80
C GLU A 97 20.88 -13.94 8.45
N GLU A 98 19.78 -14.69 8.48
CA GLU A 98 19.14 -15.23 7.28
C GLU A 98 18.46 -14.13 6.45
N ARG A 99 17.75 -13.21 7.10
CA ARG A 99 16.84 -12.26 6.43
C ARG A 99 17.47 -10.91 6.11
N GLY A 100 18.71 -10.66 6.53
CA GLY A 100 19.33 -9.34 6.43
C GLY A 100 19.41 -8.77 5.02
N ALA A 101 19.80 -9.59 4.04
CA ALA A 101 19.89 -9.16 2.63
C ALA A 101 18.51 -8.79 2.06
N GLU A 102 17.48 -9.59 2.38
CA GLU A 102 16.09 -9.32 2.00
C GLU A 102 15.55 -8.06 2.68
N ILE A 103 15.88 -7.84 3.96
CA ILE A 103 15.50 -6.63 4.70
C ILE A 103 16.08 -5.37 4.05
N LEU A 104 17.34 -5.43 3.59
CA LEU A 104 18.04 -4.30 2.98
C LEU A 104 17.48 -3.97 1.58
N SER A 105 17.11 -4.98 0.78
CA SER A 105 16.48 -4.75 -0.52
C SER A 105 15.03 -4.22 -0.41
N GLN A 106 14.40 -4.38 0.75
CA GLN A 106 13.05 -3.91 1.06
C GLN A 106 13.02 -2.53 1.75
N LEU A 107 14.11 -1.76 1.77
CA LEU A 107 14.11 -0.42 2.41
C LEU A 107 13.20 0.58 1.69
N GLY A 108 13.15 0.52 0.36
CA GLY A 108 12.17 1.24 -0.46
C GLY A 108 10.94 0.37 -0.75
N PHE A 109 10.17 0.78 -1.75
CA PHE A 109 9.03 0.00 -2.24
C PHE A 109 9.50 -1.35 -2.82
N PRO A 110 9.04 -2.50 -2.29
CA PRO A 110 9.48 -3.83 -2.74
C PRO A 110 8.77 -4.30 -4.02
N THR A 111 8.51 -3.39 -4.96
CA THR A 111 7.75 -3.62 -6.21
C THR A 111 8.29 -4.80 -7.03
N ALA A 112 9.62 -4.97 -7.05
CA ALA A 112 10.27 -6.05 -7.78
C ALA A 112 9.83 -7.45 -7.30
N TYR A 113 9.53 -7.63 -6.01
CA TYR A 113 9.09 -8.92 -5.48
C TYR A 113 7.71 -9.32 -5.98
N PHE A 114 6.77 -8.37 -6.03
CA PHE A 114 5.45 -8.56 -6.62
C PHE A 114 5.56 -8.89 -8.12
N ALA A 115 6.43 -8.17 -8.83
CA ALA A 115 6.67 -8.41 -10.25
C ALA A 115 7.23 -9.81 -10.53
N MET A 116 8.18 -10.29 -9.70
CA MET A 116 8.74 -11.65 -9.86
C MET A 116 7.69 -12.74 -9.70
N ILE A 117 6.77 -12.62 -8.74
CA ILE A 117 5.71 -13.62 -8.51
C ILE A 117 4.72 -13.67 -9.69
N LEU A 118 4.42 -12.52 -10.27
CA LEU A 118 3.46 -12.40 -11.37
C LEU A 118 4.11 -12.46 -12.76
N GLY A 119 5.44 -12.60 -12.85
CA GLY A 119 6.15 -12.63 -14.13
C GLY A 119 6.09 -11.31 -14.92
N LEU A 120 5.94 -10.17 -14.23
CA LEU A 120 5.77 -8.87 -14.89
C LEU A 120 7.08 -8.39 -15.51
N HIS A 121 6.99 -7.78 -16.69
CA HIS A 121 8.14 -7.23 -17.41
C HIS A 121 7.92 -5.77 -17.77
N SER A 122 8.94 -4.91 -17.64
CA SER A 122 8.81 -3.46 -17.87
C SER A 122 8.43 -3.10 -19.31
N ALA A 123 8.64 -4.00 -20.27
CA ALA A 123 8.24 -3.82 -21.66
C ALA A 123 6.72 -3.98 -21.89
N SER A 124 6.07 -4.89 -21.18
CA SER A 124 4.67 -5.30 -21.41
C SER A 124 3.72 -4.99 -20.26
N SER A 125 4.22 -4.80 -19.04
CA SER A 125 3.42 -4.61 -17.81
C SER A 125 3.54 -3.19 -17.24
N LYS A 126 3.68 -2.18 -18.09
CA LYS A 126 4.00 -0.79 -17.70
C LYS A 126 2.93 -0.21 -16.77
N LYS A 127 1.67 -0.49 -17.05
CA LYS A 127 0.51 0.04 -16.33
C LYS A 127 0.26 -0.72 -15.05
N THR A 128 0.60 -2.00 -15.03
CA THR A 128 0.66 -2.78 -13.80
C THR A 128 1.73 -2.23 -12.84
N PHE A 129 2.92 -1.86 -13.34
CA PHE A 129 3.94 -1.17 -12.52
C PHE A 129 3.48 0.21 -12.02
N GLU A 130 2.82 1.01 -12.87
CA GLU A 130 2.23 2.29 -12.47
C GLU A 130 1.15 2.09 -11.39
N LEU A 131 0.29 1.06 -11.51
CA LEU A 131 -0.75 0.73 -10.53
C LEU A 131 -0.17 0.29 -9.18
N ILE A 132 0.85 -0.57 -9.17
CA ILE A 132 1.53 -0.97 -7.94
C ILE A 132 2.13 0.26 -7.26
N THR A 133 2.85 1.10 -8.01
CA THR A 133 3.51 2.29 -7.47
C THR A 133 2.49 3.30 -6.93
N ALA A 134 1.40 3.57 -7.67
CA ALA A 134 0.33 4.44 -7.20
C ALA A 134 -0.30 3.93 -5.90
N THR A 135 -0.50 2.61 -5.79
CA THR A 135 -1.03 1.96 -4.58
C THR A 135 -0.07 2.11 -3.39
N GLN A 136 1.24 1.93 -3.60
CA GLN A 136 2.25 2.08 -2.55
C GLN A 136 2.35 3.53 -2.06
N VAL A 137 2.30 4.50 -2.98
CA VAL A 137 2.30 5.92 -2.63
C VAL A 137 1.04 6.27 -1.82
N ALA A 138 -0.13 5.82 -2.26
CA ALA A 138 -1.39 5.99 -1.53
C ALA A 138 -1.29 5.44 -0.08
N ALA A 139 -0.80 4.20 0.06
CA ALA A 139 -0.58 3.56 1.35
C ALA A 139 0.40 4.31 2.24
N ALA A 140 1.52 4.80 1.68
CA ALA A 140 2.51 5.57 2.42
C ALA A 140 1.91 6.87 2.97
N HIS A 141 1.13 7.61 2.16
CA HIS A 141 0.44 8.82 2.62
C HIS A 141 -0.52 8.52 3.79
N SER A 142 -1.36 7.49 3.66
CA SER A 142 -2.29 7.09 4.72
C SER A 142 -1.58 6.66 6.00
N ALA A 143 -0.51 5.86 5.88
CA ALA A 143 0.27 5.43 7.03
C ALA A 143 0.90 6.62 7.76
N MET A 144 1.41 7.63 7.05
CA MET A 144 1.99 8.83 7.67
C MET A 144 0.96 9.68 8.42
N ILE A 145 -0.26 9.83 7.87
CA ILE A 145 -1.37 10.52 8.53
C ILE A 145 -1.65 9.85 9.89
N VAL A 146 -1.84 8.53 9.88
CA VAL A 146 -2.16 7.76 11.09
C VAL A 146 -1.01 7.77 12.09
N LYS A 147 0.24 7.58 11.64
CA LYS A 147 1.43 7.62 12.50
C LYS A 147 1.59 8.95 13.22
N THR A 148 1.30 10.05 12.53
CA THR A 148 1.41 11.39 13.10
C THR A 148 0.35 11.60 14.18
N ALA A 149 -0.88 11.12 13.93
CA ALA A 149 -1.96 11.19 14.91
C ALA A 149 -1.68 10.32 16.16
N LEU A 150 -1.12 9.12 15.97
CA LEU A 150 -0.94 8.15 17.06
C LEU A 150 0.41 8.22 17.76
N ALA A 151 1.44 8.84 17.18
CA ALA A 151 2.74 9.16 17.82
C ALA A 151 3.34 8.06 18.73
N VAL A 152 3.39 6.81 18.26
CA VAL A 152 3.85 5.64 19.04
C VAL A 152 5.38 5.49 19.01
N ARG A 153 5.99 5.21 20.18
CA ARG A 153 7.44 5.00 20.32
C ARG A 153 7.89 3.73 19.61
N ARG A 154 9.15 3.70 19.17
CA ARG A 154 9.77 2.54 18.50
C ARG A 154 10.32 1.53 19.52
N PRO A 155 10.56 0.26 19.12
CA PRO A 155 11.11 -0.77 20.02
C PRO A 155 12.40 -0.36 20.75
N ASP A 156 13.35 0.24 20.04
CA ASP A 156 14.64 0.73 20.57
C ASP A 156 14.49 1.90 21.55
N GLN A 157 13.37 2.62 21.50
CA GLN A 157 13.06 3.71 22.43
C GLN A 157 12.38 3.22 23.71
N VAL A 158 11.86 1.99 23.71
CA VAL A 158 11.20 1.36 24.87
C VAL A 158 12.17 0.41 25.59
N ASP A 159 12.93 -0.38 24.84
CA ASP A 159 13.97 -1.26 25.37
C ASP A 159 15.30 -1.04 24.63
N GLY A 160 16.25 -0.37 25.30
CA GLY A 160 17.57 -0.06 24.73
C GLY A 160 18.46 -1.27 24.44
N ARG A 161 18.04 -2.49 24.80
CA ARG A 161 18.71 -3.74 24.40
C ARG A 161 18.36 -4.16 22.99
N ILE A 162 17.25 -3.66 22.44
CA ILE A 162 16.90 -3.86 21.03
C ILE A 162 17.77 -2.92 20.20
N LEU A 163 18.74 -3.51 19.51
CA LEU A 163 19.59 -2.81 18.54
C LEU A 163 19.06 -3.10 17.13
N PRO A 164 18.37 -2.15 16.46
CA PRO A 164 17.87 -2.35 15.11
C PRO A 164 19.02 -2.55 14.11
N MET A 165 18.83 -3.43 13.12
CA MET A 165 19.86 -3.72 12.11
C MET A 165 19.88 -2.71 10.95
N ILE A 166 18.90 -1.81 10.92
CA ILE A 166 18.79 -0.71 9.96
C ILE A 166 18.53 0.59 10.73
N PRO A 167 18.83 1.77 10.14
CA PRO A 167 18.51 3.05 10.77
C PRO A 167 17.02 3.16 11.12
N THR A 168 16.71 3.46 12.39
CA THR A 168 15.34 3.70 12.83
C THR A 168 14.81 4.99 12.16
N PRO A 169 13.68 4.94 11.42
CA PRO A 169 13.12 6.14 10.79
C PRO A 169 12.64 7.17 11.82
N GLY A 170 12.75 8.46 11.47
CA GLY A 170 12.40 9.61 12.33
C GLY A 170 10.91 9.86 12.57
N HIS A 171 10.08 8.81 12.55
CA HIS A 171 8.63 8.87 12.78
C HIS A 171 8.17 7.67 13.61
N GLY A 172 6.93 7.75 14.15
CA GLY A 172 6.36 6.74 15.03
C GLY A 172 6.29 5.32 14.41
N SER A 173 6.20 4.31 15.27
CA SER A 173 6.16 2.89 14.86
C SER A 173 4.80 2.48 14.29
N PHE A 174 3.71 2.92 14.88
CA PHE A 174 2.39 2.35 14.62
C PHE A 174 1.55 3.24 13.68
N PRO A 175 0.93 2.70 12.62
CA PRO A 175 1.07 1.34 12.06
C PRO A 175 2.37 1.16 11.26
N SER A 176 2.78 -0.08 10.93
CA SER A 176 3.91 -0.33 10.03
C SER A 176 3.59 0.08 8.58
N ALA A 177 4.37 1.02 8.02
CA ALA A 177 4.14 1.55 6.67
C ALA A 177 4.40 0.47 5.60
N HIS A 178 5.49 -0.29 5.71
CA HIS A 178 5.77 -1.43 4.83
C HIS A 178 4.66 -2.48 4.83
N ALA A 179 4.05 -2.74 5.99
CA ALA A 179 2.89 -3.64 6.05
C ALA A 179 1.66 -3.02 5.35
N THR A 180 1.39 -1.73 5.56
CA THR A 180 0.31 -1.01 4.84
C THR A 180 0.51 -1.03 3.33
N GLU A 181 1.71 -0.74 2.85
CA GLU A 181 2.05 -0.77 1.43
C GLU A 181 1.90 -2.17 0.84
N ALA A 182 2.45 -3.19 1.51
CA ALA A 182 2.40 -4.57 1.02
C ALA A 182 0.97 -5.11 0.96
N TYR A 183 0.16 -4.88 1.99
CA TYR A 183 -1.23 -5.34 2.02
C TYR A 183 -2.16 -4.54 1.10
N ALA A 184 -1.88 -3.25 0.86
CA ALA A 184 -2.60 -2.48 -0.16
C ALA A 184 -2.32 -3.01 -1.56
N VAL A 185 -1.05 -3.26 -1.89
CA VAL A 185 -0.65 -3.86 -3.18
C VAL A 185 -1.22 -5.26 -3.34
N LEU A 186 -1.13 -6.11 -2.31
CA LEU A 186 -1.74 -7.43 -2.30
C LEU A 186 -3.23 -7.35 -2.65
N THR A 187 -3.99 -6.48 -1.98
CA THR A 187 -5.43 -6.31 -2.20
C THR A 187 -5.74 -5.93 -3.66
N VAL A 188 -4.97 -5.00 -4.23
CA VAL A 188 -5.15 -4.56 -5.63
C VAL A 188 -4.76 -5.67 -6.61
N LEU A 189 -3.66 -6.37 -6.36
CA LEU A 189 -3.17 -7.44 -7.23
C LEU A 189 -4.05 -8.70 -7.17
N GLU A 190 -4.66 -9.02 -6.04
CA GLU A 190 -5.65 -10.12 -5.96
C GLU A 190 -6.81 -9.90 -6.93
N ALA A 191 -7.33 -8.66 -6.97
CA ALA A 191 -8.37 -8.27 -7.91
C ALA A 191 -7.86 -8.22 -9.37
N LEU A 192 -6.63 -7.77 -9.60
CA LEU A 192 -6.07 -7.68 -10.95
C LEU A 192 -5.83 -9.08 -11.54
N VAL A 193 -5.28 -9.99 -10.73
CA VAL A 193 -5.07 -11.38 -11.13
C VAL A 193 -6.41 -12.11 -11.36
N GLU A 194 -7.47 -11.76 -10.63
CA GLU A 194 -8.86 -12.19 -11.00
C GLU A 194 -9.23 -11.68 -12.38
N ALA A 195 -9.06 -10.38 -12.63
CA ALA A 195 -9.46 -9.76 -13.88
C ALA A 195 -8.72 -10.31 -15.10
N TRP A 196 -7.46 -10.73 -14.95
CA TRP A 196 -6.72 -11.38 -16.03
C TRP A 196 -7.28 -12.74 -16.41
N GLY A 197 -7.75 -13.54 -15.43
CA GLY A 197 -8.43 -14.83 -15.64
C GLY A 197 -7.62 -15.92 -16.37
N SER A 198 -6.43 -15.63 -16.90
CA SER A 198 -5.67 -16.49 -17.81
C SER A 198 -4.67 -17.41 -17.12
N HIS A 199 -4.29 -17.14 -15.87
CA HIS A 199 -3.32 -17.96 -15.15
C HIS A 199 -3.95 -19.23 -14.58
N ALA A 200 -3.61 -20.39 -15.13
CA ALA A 200 -4.03 -21.69 -14.60
C ALA A 200 -3.55 -21.94 -13.15
N ASP A 201 -2.43 -21.32 -12.74
CA ASP A 201 -1.82 -21.40 -11.40
C ASP A 201 -2.20 -20.20 -10.50
N ARG A 202 -3.26 -19.46 -10.85
CA ARG A 202 -3.71 -18.24 -10.17
C ARG A 202 -3.78 -18.37 -8.64
N ALA A 203 -4.37 -19.46 -8.14
CA ALA A 203 -4.48 -19.67 -6.69
C ALA A 203 -3.11 -19.74 -6.00
N GLY A 204 -2.13 -20.39 -6.64
CA GLY A 204 -0.74 -20.46 -6.15
C GLY A 204 -0.06 -19.10 -6.17
N ARG A 205 -0.24 -18.31 -7.24
CA ARG A 205 0.30 -16.94 -7.32
C ARG A 205 -0.26 -16.05 -6.21
N VAL A 206 -1.58 -16.07 -6.00
CA VAL A 206 -2.22 -15.32 -4.92
C VAL A 206 -1.71 -15.76 -3.54
N ALA A 207 -1.52 -17.06 -3.30
CA ALA A 207 -0.92 -17.54 -2.06
C ALA A 207 0.52 -17.03 -1.85
N MET A 208 1.34 -17.01 -2.91
CA MET A 208 2.69 -16.44 -2.86
C MET A 208 2.68 -14.92 -2.60
N LEU A 209 1.73 -14.19 -3.20
CA LEU A 209 1.55 -12.76 -2.93
C LEU A 209 1.23 -12.48 -1.46
N ARG A 210 0.37 -13.30 -0.83
CA ARG A 210 0.06 -13.21 0.60
C ARG A 210 1.29 -13.48 1.46
N GLY A 211 2.00 -14.57 1.16
CA GLY A 211 3.25 -14.91 1.85
C GLY A 211 4.31 -13.81 1.71
N LEU A 212 4.39 -13.14 0.56
CA LEU A 212 5.27 -11.99 0.36
C LEU A 212 4.86 -10.79 1.22
N ALA A 213 3.57 -10.45 1.28
CA ALA A 213 3.09 -9.34 2.10
C ALA A 213 3.37 -9.57 3.59
N GLU A 214 3.14 -10.79 4.07
CA GLU A 214 3.51 -11.22 5.41
C GLU A 214 5.02 -11.10 5.65
N ARG A 215 5.83 -11.62 4.72
CA ARG A 215 7.30 -11.59 4.80
C ARG A 215 7.82 -10.16 4.93
N ILE A 216 7.32 -9.24 4.09
CA ILE A 216 7.68 -7.81 4.15
C ILE A 216 7.31 -7.21 5.51
N ALA A 217 6.10 -7.49 6.02
CA ALA A 217 5.65 -6.98 7.31
C ALA A 217 6.51 -7.51 8.47
N VAL A 218 6.70 -8.83 8.55
CA VAL A 218 7.47 -9.50 9.61
C VAL A 218 8.95 -9.13 9.57
N ASN A 219 9.52 -8.90 8.38
CA ASN A 219 10.91 -8.44 8.23
C ASN A 219 11.19 -7.11 8.95
N ARG A 220 10.15 -6.33 9.24
CA ARG A 220 10.27 -5.12 10.04
C ARG A 220 10.39 -5.36 11.54
N THR A 221 9.74 -6.40 12.06
CA THR A 221 9.98 -6.91 13.40
C THR A 221 11.37 -7.51 13.52
N VAL A 222 11.78 -8.34 12.55
CA VAL A 222 13.12 -8.95 12.50
C VAL A 222 14.22 -7.89 12.56
N ALA A 223 14.06 -6.81 11.80
CA ALA A 223 15.03 -5.72 11.81
C ALA A 223 15.05 -4.89 13.09
N GLY A 224 14.11 -5.09 14.01
CA GLY A 224 14.03 -4.39 15.29
C GLY A 224 13.36 -3.02 15.24
N VAL A 225 12.70 -2.65 14.13
CA VAL A 225 12.12 -1.30 13.95
C VAL A 225 10.61 -1.23 14.21
N HIS A 226 9.92 -2.36 14.26
CA HIS A 226 8.48 -2.45 14.44
C HIS A 226 8.11 -3.58 15.42
N TYR A 227 6.97 -3.43 16.09
CA TYR A 227 6.35 -4.50 16.88
C TYR A 227 5.45 -5.36 15.99
N PRO A 228 5.17 -6.63 16.34
CA PRO A 228 4.14 -7.43 15.67
C PRO A 228 2.78 -6.73 15.54
N ILE A 229 2.32 -6.03 16.59
CA ILE A 229 1.07 -5.24 16.52
C ILE A 229 1.11 -4.10 15.49
N ASP A 230 2.29 -3.56 15.16
CA ASP A 230 2.41 -2.56 14.09
C ASP A 230 2.07 -3.19 12.73
N SER A 231 2.37 -4.47 12.54
CA SER A 231 2.06 -5.23 11.32
C SER A 231 0.57 -5.55 11.23
N TRP A 232 -0.09 -5.90 12.35
CA TRP A 232 -1.57 -6.01 12.40
C TRP A 232 -2.25 -4.72 11.95
N ALA A 233 -1.84 -3.60 12.54
CA ALA A 233 -2.38 -2.28 12.21
C ALA A 233 -2.06 -1.87 10.77
N GLY A 234 -0.82 -2.16 10.33
CA GLY A 234 -0.38 -1.89 8.97
C GLY A 234 -1.17 -2.68 7.95
N ALA A 235 -1.37 -3.98 8.15
CA ALA A 235 -2.14 -4.84 7.27
C ALA A 235 -3.63 -4.46 7.22
N THR A 236 -4.25 -4.14 8.36
CA THR A 236 -5.62 -3.63 8.43
C THR A 236 -5.78 -2.33 7.63
N LEU A 237 -4.88 -1.37 7.85
CA LEU A 237 -4.88 -0.12 7.09
C LEU A 237 -4.63 -0.37 5.59
N GLY A 238 -3.69 -1.27 5.26
CA GLY A 238 -3.33 -1.60 3.90
C GLY A 238 -4.48 -2.20 3.11
N ARG A 239 -5.21 -3.16 3.70
CA ARG A 239 -6.42 -3.73 3.09
C ARG A 239 -7.47 -2.65 2.80
N ALA A 240 -7.71 -1.75 3.75
CA ALA A 240 -8.64 -0.64 3.53
C ALA A 240 -8.18 0.32 2.43
N VAL A 241 -6.90 0.70 2.40
CA VAL A 241 -6.33 1.54 1.34
C VAL A 241 -6.42 0.85 -0.02
N GLY A 242 -6.08 -0.43 -0.12
CA GLY A 242 -6.19 -1.20 -1.35
C GLY A 242 -7.62 -1.24 -1.89
N ARG A 243 -8.61 -1.43 -1.00
CA ARG A 243 -10.04 -1.35 -1.38
C ARG A 243 -10.44 0.06 -1.84
N ALA A 244 -9.91 1.11 -1.22
CA ALA A 244 -10.15 2.48 -1.66
C ALA A 244 -9.54 2.71 -3.05
N VAL A 245 -8.33 2.24 -3.31
CA VAL A 245 -7.71 2.28 -4.65
C VAL A 245 -8.57 1.52 -5.67
N LEU A 246 -9.05 0.32 -5.34
CA LEU A 246 -9.98 -0.42 -6.19
C LEU A 246 -11.27 0.37 -6.47
N GLY A 247 -11.84 1.03 -5.47
CA GLY A 247 -12.99 1.92 -5.64
C GLY A 247 -12.67 3.11 -6.55
N ARG A 248 -11.49 3.75 -6.40
CA ARG A 248 -11.01 4.79 -7.33
C ARG A 248 -10.88 4.25 -8.77
N CYS A 249 -10.51 2.99 -8.93
CA CYS A 249 -10.46 2.30 -10.23
C CYS A 249 -11.84 1.89 -10.78
N GLY A 250 -12.94 2.17 -10.08
CA GLY A 250 -14.28 1.70 -10.47
C GLY A 250 -14.47 0.20 -10.28
N ARG A 251 -13.76 -0.41 -9.33
CA ARG A 251 -13.87 -1.82 -8.96
C ARG A 251 -14.50 -1.96 -7.57
N ILE A 252 -15.19 -3.07 -7.38
CA ILE A 252 -15.85 -3.40 -6.11
C ILE A 252 -14.94 -4.38 -5.37
N ALA A 253 -14.64 -4.07 -4.12
CA ALA A 253 -13.95 -4.97 -3.21
C ALA A 253 -14.77 -5.12 -1.92
N GLU A 254 -14.81 -6.31 -1.36
CA GLU A 254 -15.63 -6.62 -0.20
C GLU A 254 -15.04 -6.11 1.13
N GLY A 255 -15.94 -5.92 2.09
CA GLY A 255 -15.65 -5.64 3.49
C GLY A 255 -15.84 -4.18 3.90
N GLY A 256 -16.17 -3.99 5.17
CA GLY A 256 -16.54 -2.70 5.72
C GLY A 256 -15.44 -2.00 6.50
N ALA A 257 -15.88 -1.04 7.31
CA ALA A 257 -15.03 -0.32 8.25
C ALA A 257 -14.29 -1.30 9.17
N SER A 258 -13.08 -0.96 9.59
CA SER A 258 -12.30 -1.80 10.50
C SER A 258 -11.86 -1.01 11.72
N VAL A 259 -11.96 -1.61 12.90
CA VAL A 259 -11.45 -1.04 14.15
C VAL A 259 -10.43 -2.01 14.73
N LEU A 260 -9.25 -1.51 15.06
CA LEU A 260 -8.21 -2.29 15.72
C LEU A 260 -7.88 -1.68 17.08
N ASP A 261 -8.12 -2.46 18.13
CA ASP A 261 -7.60 -2.24 19.48
C ASP A 261 -6.66 -3.40 19.82
N ALA A 262 -5.37 -3.23 19.48
CA ALA A 262 -4.44 -4.34 19.41
C ALA A 262 -4.21 -5.01 20.78
N THR A 263 -4.13 -6.34 20.79
CA THR A 263 -3.77 -7.14 21.97
C THR A 263 -2.33 -7.67 21.88
N ASP A 264 -1.79 -8.26 22.96
CA ASP A 264 -0.42 -8.83 22.95
C ASP A 264 -0.35 -10.15 22.15
N VAL A 265 -0.38 -10.03 20.84
CA VAL A 265 -0.29 -11.14 19.89
C VAL A 265 0.90 -10.98 18.94
N ASP A 266 1.30 -12.08 18.33
CA ASP A 266 2.21 -12.04 17.18
C ASP A 266 1.45 -11.79 15.87
N PHE A 267 2.14 -11.54 14.77
CA PHE A 267 1.53 -11.29 13.47
C PHE A 267 1.74 -12.47 12.51
N PHE A 268 0.62 -13.05 12.05
CA PHE A 268 0.56 -14.04 10.98
C PHE A 268 -0.58 -13.69 10.03
N ASP A 269 -0.34 -13.77 8.71
CA ASP A 269 -1.38 -13.49 7.70
C ASP A 269 -2.58 -14.44 7.83
N HIS A 270 -2.30 -15.69 8.20
CA HIS A 270 -3.33 -16.68 8.48
C HIS A 270 -4.33 -16.17 9.53
N ASP A 271 -3.84 -15.63 10.63
CA ASP A 271 -4.66 -15.17 11.75
C ASP A 271 -5.42 -13.87 11.40
N LEU A 272 -4.80 -13.00 10.59
CA LEU A 272 -5.45 -11.79 10.06
C LEU A 272 -6.69 -12.10 9.22
N ARG A 273 -6.72 -13.26 8.56
CA ARG A 273 -7.83 -13.71 7.71
C ARG A 273 -8.84 -14.58 8.44
N ASP A 274 -8.46 -15.19 9.55
CA ASP A 274 -9.36 -15.97 10.38
C ASP A 274 -10.22 -15.05 11.27
N PRO A 275 -11.56 -15.09 11.18
CA PRO A 275 -12.42 -14.19 11.94
C PRO A 275 -12.27 -14.31 13.47
N ALA A 276 -12.00 -15.51 13.99
CA ALA A 276 -11.87 -15.72 15.43
C ALA A 276 -10.50 -15.24 15.93
N ALA A 277 -9.43 -15.57 15.21
CA ALA A 277 -8.08 -15.15 15.55
C ALA A 277 -7.90 -13.63 15.40
N SER A 278 -8.42 -13.03 14.33
CA SER A 278 -8.39 -11.58 14.16
C SER A 278 -9.20 -10.84 15.23
N ALA A 279 -10.36 -11.35 15.64
CA ALA A 279 -11.11 -10.79 16.77
C ALA A 279 -10.32 -10.91 18.09
N ALA A 280 -9.62 -12.03 18.33
CA ALA A 280 -8.76 -12.19 19.50
C ALA A 280 -7.53 -11.25 19.49
N ALA A 281 -7.05 -10.89 18.30
CA ALA A 281 -6.03 -9.86 18.10
C ALA A 281 -6.58 -8.42 18.27
N GLY A 282 -7.88 -8.26 18.50
CA GLY A 282 -8.55 -6.98 18.69
C GLY A 282 -9.04 -6.30 17.42
N LEU A 283 -9.05 -7.01 16.28
CA LEU A 283 -9.60 -6.52 15.02
C LEU A 283 -11.09 -6.81 14.93
N SER A 284 -11.89 -5.77 14.69
CA SER A 284 -13.29 -5.89 14.30
C SER A 284 -13.49 -5.30 12.91
N VAL A 285 -14.34 -5.96 12.10
CA VAL A 285 -14.64 -5.54 10.73
C VAL A 285 -16.15 -5.52 10.55
N ASP A 286 -16.67 -4.37 10.11
CA ASP A 286 -18.07 -4.23 9.75
C ASP A 286 -18.38 -5.08 8.50
N THR A 287 -19.55 -5.71 8.53
CA THR A 287 -20.14 -6.44 7.41
C THR A 287 -20.60 -5.52 6.28
N GLN A 288 -20.92 -4.25 6.56
CA GLN A 288 -21.35 -3.31 5.53
C GLN A 288 -20.19 -2.88 4.65
N ALA A 289 -20.18 -3.33 3.40
CA ALA A 289 -19.12 -2.99 2.44
C ALA A 289 -19.03 -1.47 2.20
N LEU A 290 -17.80 -0.95 2.30
CA LEU A 290 -17.50 0.45 1.98
C LEU A 290 -17.00 0.56 0.54
N ARG A 291 -17.27 1.71 -0.09
CA ARG A 291 -16.85 2.02 -1.46
C ARG A 291 -16.45 3.47 -1.57
N SER A 292 -15.34 3.73 -2.26
CA SER A 292 -14.93 5.07 -2.64
C SER A 292 -15.38 5.37 -4.06
N ASN A 293 -15.57 6.65 -4.38
CA ASN A 293 -16.00 7.11 -5.69
C ASN A 293 -14.91 6.83 -6.74
N PRO A 294 -15.29 6.39 -7.97
CA PRO A 294 -14.34 6.20 -9.06
C PRO A 294 -13.73 7.54 -9.48
N MET A 295 -12.47 7.49 -9.90
CA MET A 295 -11.72 8.65 -10.37
C MET A 295 -11.15 8.38 -11.78
N PRO A 296 -11.16 9.37 -12.69
CA PRO A 296 -10.85 9.14 -14.10
C PRO A 296 -9.47 8.53 -14.38
N ALA A 297 -8.40 9.02 -13.77
CA ALA A 297 -7.05 8.54 -14.03
C ALA A 297 -6.83 7.13 -13.46
N PHE A 298 -7.38 6.82 -12.28
CA PHE A 298 -7.35 5.45 -11.72
C PHE A 298 -8.18 4.46 -12.55
N THR A 299 -9.37 4.88 -13.03
CA THR A 299 -10.22 4.04 -13.88
C THR A 299 -9.48 3.68 -15.17
N TRP A 300 -8.90 4.69 -15.83
CA TRP A 300 -8.06 4.47 -17.01
C TRP A 300 -6.85 3.57 -16.71
N LEU A 301 -6.14 3.81 -15.60
CA LEU A 301 -4.96 3.03 -15.22
C LEU A 301 -5.31 1.55 -15.04
N TRP A 302 -6.41 1.26 -14.36
CA TRP A 302 -6.91 -0.10 -14.21
C TRP A 302 -7.22 -0.75 -15.54
N GLU A 303 -7.98 -0.08 -16.42
CA GLU A 303 -8.36 -0.63 -17.72
C GLU A 303 -7.14 -1.01 -18.54
N GLN A 304 -6.10 -0.17 -18.51
CA GLN A 304 -4.86 -0.50 -19.20
C GLN A 304 -4.11 -1.67 -18.54
N ALA A 305 -3.97 -1.69 -17.21
CA ALA A 305 -3.29 -2.77 -16.51
C ALA A 305 -4.01 -4.12 -16.64
N ALA A 306 -5.34 -4.13 -16.63
CA ALA A 306 -6.14 -5.32 -16.86
C ALA A 306 -6.00 -5.84 -18.30
N GLY A 307 -5.70 -4.95 -19.26
CA GLY A 307 -5.41 -5.31 -20.65
C GLY A 307 -3.98 -5.83 -20.90
N GLU A 308 -3.09 -5.82 -19.92
CA GLU A 308 -1.69 -6.29 -20.04
C GLU A 308 -1.53 -7.81 -19.80
N SER A 309 -2.61 -8.61 -19.71
CA SER A 309 -2.53 -10.07 -19.50
C SER A 309 -1.86 -10.80 -20.67
N GLU A 310 -1.37 -12.02 -20.43
CA GLU A 310 -0.65 -12.86 -21.41
C GLU A 310 -1.31 -12.87 -22.81
N GLY A 311 -0.71 -12.14 -23.76
CA GLY A 311 -1.16 -12.10 -25.16
C GLY A 311 -0.96 -10.81 -25.96
N GLY A 312 -0.37 -9.75 -25.39
CA GLY A 312 0.01 -8.51 -26.10
C GLY A 312 1.47 -8.44 -26.51
#